data_AF-A0A654AZ38-F1
#
_entry.id   AF-A0A654AZ38-F1
#
_cell.length_a   1.000
_cell.length_b   1.000
_cell.length_c   1.000
_cell.angle_alpha   90.00
_cell.angle_beta   90.00
_cell.angle_gamma   90.00
#
_symmetry.space_group_name_H-M   'P 1'
#
loop_
_entity.id
_entity.type
_entity.pdbx_description
1 polymer ?
#
loop_
_entity_poly.entity_id
_entity_poly.type
_entity_poly.pdbx_seq_one_letter_code
_entity_poly.pdbx_strand_id
1 'polypeptide(L)'
;MAVSHGSLPFQEQIDYFRGKVDLPIRAWTDIYAQEHDWAFVVAGANKRALLADLRGAVEKVITAGGTLEQFRRDFDQVVERHGWQYNGERGWRTRVIYETNLRQSYNAGREAQMADPELRKRRPYGLYRHGDSANPRPQHLAWNGLVLPLEDPWWSTHSPQNGWGCKCKKFMLSERDLERQGLKVGTAPAIEYEDQVIGKNSPNGPRTVRVPKGIDPGFEYAPGRSRLSDAVPPLRGYDPLPEPTPGAKSSATAAGLPNRRPQAPLPPARKASAERMLPAGLSDEQYMARFLAEFGATPEAPAVFKDVTGDAVVIGRELFTQAKTGKLKVGKPGHSRELLLLADALKSPDEVWVRLEWMYAQNKAVVRRRYISRFDVAGEPLPALAVFEVGDDGWDGITTFAPNADNPEYLEQLRLGVRLYRRGQ
;
A
#
# COMPACT_ATOMS: atom_id res chain seq x y z
N MET A 1 -41.99 -13.25 8.21
CA MET A 1 -40.55 -13.10 7.90
C MET A 1 -40.09 -11.80 8.53
N ALA A 2 -39.44 -11.87 9.69
CA ALA A 2 -38.92 -10.68 10.35
C ALA A 2 -37.68 -10.20 9.59
N VAL A 3 -37.75 -9.01 9.02
CA VAL A 3 -36.60 -8.34 8.39
C VAL A 3 -35.69 -7.88 9.53
N SER A 4 -34.61 -8.62 9.79
CA SER A 4 -33.56 -8.13 10.68
C SER A 4 -32.72 -7.11 9.92
N HIS A 5 -32.77 -5.84 10.32
CA HIS A 5 -31.78 -4.83 9.94
C HIS A 5 -30.45 -5.19 10.62
N GLY A 6 -29.74 -6.17 10.09
CA GLY A 6 -28.35 -6.44 10.43
C GLY A 6 -27.49 -5.34 9.80
N SER A 7 -26.61 -4.73 10.60
CA SER A 7 -25.55 -3.87 10.07
C SER A 7 -24.84 -4.60 8.93
N LEU A 8 -24.74 -3.97 7.75
CA LEU A 8 -23.97 -4.53 6.66
C LEU A 8 -22.55 -4.86 7.15
N PRO A 9 -22.00 -6.04 6.80
CA PRO A 9 -20.64 -6.39 7.17
C PRO A 9 -19.66 -5.31 6.67
N PHE A 10 -18.70 -4.93 7.51
CA PHE A 10 -17.70 -3.93 7.12
C PHE A 10 -16.67 -4.59 6.19
N GLN A 11 -16.88 -4.43 4.88
CA GLN A 11 -16.16 -5.20 3.86
C GLN A 11 -14.66 -4.96 3.91
N GLU A 12 -14.22 -3.72 4.11
CA GLU A 12 -12.81 -3.35 4.16
C GLU A 12 -12.08 -4.02 5.35
N GLN A 13 -12.76 -4.18 6.49
CA GLN A 13 -12.24 -4.96 7.62
C GLN A 13 -12.15 -6.45 7.27
N ILE A 14 -13.17 -7.00 6.61
CA ILE A 14 -13.22 -8.42 6.23
C ILE A 14 -12.10 -8.74 5.25
N ASP A 15 -11.92 -7.92 4.21
CA ASP A 15 -10.89 -8.10 3.19
C ASP A 15 -9.49 -7.98 3.80
N TYR A 16 -9.27 -7.00 4.69
CA TYR A 16 -8.03 -6.89 5.44
C TYR A 16 -7.77 -8.15 6.27
N PHE A 17 -8.75 -8.61 7.06
CA PHE A 17 -8.55 -9.79 7.91
C PHE A 17 -8.32 -11.07 7.10
N ARG A 18 -9.09 -11.29 6.02
CA ARG A 18 -8.98 -12.45 5.14
C ARG A 18 -7.66 -12.51 4.37
N GLY A 19 -7.12 -11.36 4.00
CA GLY A 19 -5.81 -11.30 3.34
C GLY A 19 -4.63 -11.63 4.25
N LYS A 20 -4.84 -11.87 5.55
CA LYS A 20 -3.77 -12.31 6.47
C LYS A 20 -3.42 -13.78 6.24
N VAL A 21 -2.13 -14.08 6.32
CA VAL A 21 -1.56 -15.43 6.29
C VAL A 21 -1.42 -15.96 7.72
N ASP A 22 -1.78 -17.21 7.94
CA ASP A 22 -1.55 -17.89 9.23
C ASP A 22 -0.06 -18.15 9.41
N LEU A 23 0.60 -17.40 10.29
CA LEU A 23 2.02 -17.53 10.60
C LEU A 23 2.23 -18.09 12.02
N PRO A 24 2.64 -19.35 12.17
CA PRO A 24 2.94 -19.90 13.49
C PRO A 24 4.12 -19.20 14.17
N ILE A 25 3.91 -18.72 15.40
CA ILE A 25 4.93 -18.03 16.21
C ILE A 25 5.02 -18.62 17.62
N ARG A 26 6.20 -18.49 18.25
CA ARG A 26 6.42 -18.94 19.64
C ARG A 26 6.08 -17.83 20.63
N ALA A 27 6.45 -16.60 20.33
CA ALA A 27 6.19 -15.43 21.17
C ALA A 27 5.73 -14.24 20.33
N TRP A 28 5.04 -13.30 20.98
CA TRP A 28 4.52 -12.12 20.30
C TRP A 28 5.61 -11.26 19.65
N THR A 29 6.87 -11.36 20.09
CA THR A 29 8.01 -10.63 19.52
C THR A 29 8.64 -11.31 18.30
N ASP A 30 8.19 -12.50 17.90
CA ASP A 30 8.67 -13.17 16.68
C ASP A 30 8.20 -12.43 15.42
N ILE A 31 7.11 -11.66 15.52
CA ILE A 31 6.75 -10.63 14.56
C ILE A 31 6.49 -9.30 15.29
N TYR A 32 6.48 -8.18 14.58
CA TYR A 32 6.46 -6.86 15.18
C TYR A 32 5.82 -5.80 14.27
N ALA A 33 5.05 -4.89 14.88
CA ALA A 33 4.45 -3.72 14.24
C ALA A 33 3.78 -4.05 12.90
N GLN A 34 4.25 -3.45 11.80
CA GLN A 34 3.68 -3.60 10.46
C GLN A 34 3.62 -5.04 9.94
N GLU A 35 4.44 -5.96 10.45
CA GLU A 35 4.38 -7.38 10.07
C GLU A 35 3.01 -8.00 10.43
N HIS A 36 2.33 -7.45 11.44
CA HIS A 36 0.97 -7.84 11.78
C HIS A 36 -0.02 -7.55 10.65
N ASP A 37 0.25 -6.63 9.73
CA ASP A 37 -0.63 -6.42 8.57
C ASP A 37 -0.72 -7.65 7.68
N TRP A 38 0.34 -8.47 7.61
CA TRP A 38 0.41 -9.66 6.78
C TRP A 38 0.00 -10.92 7.50
N ALA A 39 0.30 -11.01 8.79
CA ALA A 39 0.17 -12.26 9.52
C ALA A 39 -1.00 -12.24 10.52
N PHE A 40 -1.82 -13.28 10.50
CA PHE A 40 -2.62 -13.65 11.66
C PHE A 40 -1.75 -14.51 12.56
N VAL A 41 -1.61 -14.09 13.81
CA VAL A 41 -0.79 -14.78 14.79
C VAL A 41 -1.47 -14.88 16.13
N VAL A 42 -1.15 -15.94 16.86
CA VAL A 42 -1.45 -16.08 18.27
C VAL A 42 -0.20 -16.61 18.96
N ALA A 43 0.35 -15.84 19.91
CA ALA A 43 1.59 -16.19 20.58
C ALA A 43 1.51 -17.58 21.23
N GLY A 44 2.41 -18.50 20.85
CA GLY A 44 2.44 -19.88 21.34
C GLY A 44 1.52 -20.85 20.59
N ALA A 45 0.73 -20.39 19.62
CA ALA A 45 -0.02 -21.26 18.70
C ALA A 45 0.89 -21.63 17.51
N ASN A 46 1.80 -22.58 17.73
CA ASN A 46 2.81 -22.97 16.75
C ASN A 46 2.36 -24.08 15.77
N LYS A 47 1.13 -24.59 15.90
CA LYS A 47 0.53 -25.55 14.97
C LYS A 47 -0.35 -24.83 13.96
N ARG A 48 -0.13 -25.07 12.65
CA ARG A 48 -0.92 -24.45 11.58
C ARG A 48 -2.43 -24.67 11.72
N ALA A 49 -2.86 -25.90 12.01
CA ALA A 49 -4.29 -26.23 12.14
C ALA A 49 -4.97 -25.52 13.32
N LEU A 50 -4.29 -25.45 14.47
CA LEU A 50 -4.74 -24.67 15.62
C LEU A 50 -4.91 -23.19 15.26
N LEU A 51 -3.90 -22.62 14.60
CA LEU A 51 -3.91 -21.20 14.24
C LEU A 51 -5.03 -20.88 13.24
N ALA A 52 -5.25 -21.74 12.25
CA ALA A 52 -6.34 -21.62 11.28
C ALA A 52 -7.72 -21.67 11.97
N ASP A 53 -7.92 -22.59 12.91
CA ASP A 53 -9.17 -22.68 13.68
C ASP A 53 -9.40 -21.44 14.57
N LEU A 54 -8.34 -20.93 15.21
CA LEU A 54 -8.39 -19.68 15.98
C LEU A 54 -8.70 -18.48 15.08
N ARG A 55 -8.12 -18.42 13.88
CA ARG A 55 -8.43 -17.38 12.89
C ARG A 55 -9.89 -17.45 12.47
N GLY A 56 -10.40 -18.66 12.20
CA GLY A 56 -11.81 -18.88 11.86
C GLY A 56 -12.77 -18.41 12.96
N ALA A 57 -12.42 -18.63 14.23
CA ALA A 57 -13.23 -18.13 15.36
C ALA A 57 -13.28 -16.59 15.40
N VAL A 58 -12.18 -15.91 15.07
CA VAL A 58 -12.16 -14.44 14.97
C VAL A 58 -12.90 -13.96 13.71
N GLU A 59 -12.69 -14.60 12.55
CA GLU A 59 -13.35 -14.26 11.29
C GLU A 59 -14.87 -14.34 11.42
N LYS A 60 -15.38 -15.38 12.10
CA LYS A 60 -16.81 -15.54 12.37
C LYS A 60 -17.38 -14.32 13.11
N VAL A 61 -16.66 -13.79 14.10
CA VAL A 61 -17.09 -12.58 14.81
C VAL A 61 -17.05 -11.34 13.91
N ILE A 62 -16.02 -11.20 13.07
CA ILE A 62 -15.89 -10.07 12.13
C ILE A 62 -17.03 -10.07 11.11
N THR A 63 -17.36 -11.24 10.57
CA THR A 63 -18.28 -11.38 9.43
C THR A 63 -19.74 -11.44 9.86
N ALA A 64 -20.06 -12.15 10.94
CA ALA A 64 -21.44 -12.36 11.40
C ALA A 64 -21.81 -11.51 12.64
N GLY A 65 -20.85 -10.77 13.20
CA GLY A 65 -20.98 -10.20 14.53
C GLY A 65 -20.82 -11.26 15.62
N GLY A 66 -20.61 -10.81 16.86
CA GLY A 66 -20.49 -11.70 18.01
C GLY A 66 -20.04 -10.97 19.26
N THR A 67 -20.18 -11.63 20.42
CA THR A 67 -19.68 -11.11 21.70
C THR A 67 -18.39 -11.82 22.09
N LEU A 68 -17.67 -11.25 23.08
CA LEU A 68 -16.48 -11.89 23.66
C LEU A 68 -16.82 -13.26 24.27
N GLU A 69 -18.01 -13.44 24.83
CA GLU A 69 -18.49 -14.69 25.39
C GLU A 69 -18.72 -15.74 24.31
N GLN A 70 -19.23 -15.37 23.14
CA GLN A 70 -19.36 -16.29 22.01
C GLN A 70 -17.99 -16.69 21.49
N PHE A 71 -17.08 -15.74 21.31
CA PHE A 71 -15.70 -16.04 20.92
C PHE A 71 -15.02 -16.98 21.93
N ARG A 72 -15.22 -16.75 23.23
CA ARG A 72 -14.67 -17.60 24.30
C ARG A 72 -15.12 -19.05 24.18
N ARG A 73 -16.40 -19.29 23.85
CA ARG A 73 -16.90 -20.65 23.61
C ARG A 73 -16.20 -21.31 22.41
N ASP A 74 -16.09 -20.58 21.31
CA ASP A 74 -15.44 -21.10 20.10
C ASP A 74 -13.93 -21.34 20.36
N PHE A 75 -13.27 -20.43 21.09
CA PHE A 75 -11.88 -20.57 21.52
C PHE A 75 -11.65 -21.82 22.37
N ASP A 76 -12.50 -22.08 23.38
CA ASP A 76 -12.37 -23.24 24.26
C ASP A 76 -12.49 -24.55 23.47
N GLN A 77 -13.44 -24.63 22.52
CA GLN A 77 -13.59 -25.79 21.64
C GLN A 77 -12.34 -26.04 20.78
N VAL A 78 -11.72 -24.97 20.27
CA VAL A 78 -10.48 -25.05 19.50
C VAL A 78 -9.31 -25.50 20.39
N VAL A 79 -9.18 -24.94 21.59
CA VAL A 79 -8.17 -25.35 22.57
C VAL A 79 -8.27 -26.83 22.90
N GLU A 80 -9.48 -27.30 23.22
CA GLU A 80 -9.76 -28.70 23.56
C GLU A 80 -9.44 -29.64 22.40
N ARG A 81 -9.94 -29.33 21.19
CA ARG A 81 -9.71 -30.12 19.97
C ARG A 81 -8.23 -30.32 19.66
N HIS A 82 -7.41 -29.28 19.83
CA HIS A 82 -5.99 -29.31 19.49
C HIS A 82 -5.09 -29.71 20.67
N GLY A 83 -5.67 -29.93 21.86
CA GLY A 83 -4.94 -30.20 23.10
C GLY A 83 -3.93 -29.10 23.43
N TRP A 84 -4.26 -27.83 23.14
CA TRP A 84 -3.30 -26.74 23.22
C TRP A 84 -3.16 -26.19 24.64
N GLN A 85 -1.96 -26.27 25.19
CA GLN A 85 -1.62 -25.62 26.46
C GLN A 85 -1.06 -24.23 26.21
N TYR A 86 -1.54 -23.23 26.95
CA TYR A 86 -1.13 -21.84 26.78
C TYR A 86 -0.85 -21.13 28.11
N ASN A 87 -0.10 -20.03 28.02
CA ASN A 87 0.20 -19.16 29.15
C ASN A 87 -0.83 -18.03 29.32
N GLY A 88 -1.04 -17.63 30.58
CA GLY A 88 -1.95 -16.57 31.00
C GLY A 88 -3.37 -17.06 31.30
N GLU A 89 -4.10 -16.30 32.10
CA GLU A 89 -5.49 -16.65 32.42
C GLU A 89 -6.38 -16.62 31.18
N ARG A 90 -7.32 -17.57 31.09
CA ARG A 90 -8.30 -17.66 29.98
C ARG A 90 -8.99 -16.32 29.70
N GLY A 91 -9.45 -15.65 30.76
CA GLY A 91 -10.19 -14.39 30.66
C GLY A 91 -9.38 -13.28 30.00
N TRP A 92 -8.11 -13.14 30.40
CA TRP A 92 -7.16 -12.19 29.81
C TRP A 92 -6.78 -12.57 28.38
N ARG A 93 -6.39 -13.82 28.15
CA ARG A 93 -5.90 -14.29 26.84
C ARG A 93 -6.94 -14.15 25.74
N THR A 94 -8.16 -14.65 26.00
CA THR A 94 -9.26 -14.55 25.04
C THR A 94 -9.61 -13.11 24.74
N ARG A 95 -9.62 -12.25 25.76
CA ARG A 95 -9.89 -10.81 25.60
C ARG A 95 -8.83 -10.12 24.73
N VAL A 96 -7.54 -10.39 24.96
CA VAL A 96 -6.45 -9.81 24.16
C VAL A 96 -6.55 -10.26 22.70
N ILE A 97 -6.71 -11.56 22.45
CA ILE A 97 -6.83 -12.09 21.08
C ILE A 97 -8.04 -11.46 20.37
N TYR A 98 -9.19 -11.46 21.03
CA TYR A 98 -10.43 -10.92 20.50
C TYR A 98 -10.34 -9.41 20.23
N GLU A 99 -10.06 -8.60 21.25
CA GLU A 99 -10.10 -7.15 21.13
C GLU A 99 -9.01 -6.62 20.19
N THR A 100 -7.78 -7.14 20.26
CA THR A 100 -6.69 -6.66 19.41
C THR A 100 -6.96 -6.98 17.94
N ASN A 101 -7.35 -8.22 17.61
CA ASN A 101 -7.63 -8.57 16.21
C ASN A 101 -8.85 -7.81 15.66
N LEU A 102 -9.93 -7.70 16.44
CA LEU A 102 -11.12 -6.98 15.99
C LEU A 102 -10.85 -5.49 15.78
N ARG A 103 -10.19 -4.83 16.75
CA ARG A 103 -9.94 -3.39 16.65
C ARG A 103 -8.91 -3.09 15.56
N GLN A 104 -7.82 -3.84 15.47
CA GLN A 104 -6.80 -3.57 14.45
C GLN A 104 -7.33 -3.86 13.04
N SER A 105 -8.09 -4.94 12.84
CA SER A 105 -8.72 -5.18 11.53
C SER A 105 -9.77 -4.13 11.18
N TYR A 106 -10.58 -3.70 12.15
CA TYR A 106 -11.52 -2.60 11.95
C TYR A 106 -10.79 -1.31 11.59
N ASN A 107 -9.75 -0.94 12.33
CA ASN A 107 -8.98 0.27 12.08
C ASN A 107 -8.26 0.21 10.73
N ALA A 108 -7.75 -0.93 10.30
CA ALA A 108 -7.17 -1.10 8.96
C ALA A 108 -8.22 -0.88 7.86
N GLY A 109 -9.44 -1.42 8.04
CA GLY A 109 -10.55 -1.13 7.13
C GLY A 109 -10.90 0.36 7.11
N ARG A 110 -10.85 1.03 8.27
CA ARG A 110 -11.06 2.48 8.34
C ARG A 110 -9.95 3.26 7.65
N GLU A 111 -8.68 2.89 7.82
CA GLU A 111 -7.57 3.52 7.09
C GLU A 111 -7.72 3.33 5.58
N ALA A 112 -8.17 2.15 5.11
CA ALA A 112 -8.48 1.93 3.70
C ALA A 112 -9.57 2.88 3.19
N GLN A 113 -10.66 3.09 3.95
CA GLN A 113 -11.67 4.10 3.61
C GLN A 113 -11.09 5.52 3.61
N MET A 114 -10.23 5.84 4.56
CA MET A 114 -9.58 7.15 4.66
C MET A 114 -8.54 7.39 3.55
N ALA A 115 -8.07 6.35 2.88
CA ALA A 115 -7.19 6.45 1.73
C ALA A 115 -7.93 6.75 0.41
N ASP A 116 -9.26 6.62 0.37
CA ASP A 116 -10.07 6.91 -0.83
C ASP A 116 -9.89 8.39 -1.27
N PRO A 117 -9.39 8.67 -2.48
CA PRO A 117 -9.11 10.03 -2.93
C PRO A 117 -10.35 10.93 -2.97
N GLU A 118 -11.50 10.40 -3.36
CA GLU A 118 -12.76 11.16 -3.43
C GLU A 118 -13.28 11.49 -2.03
N LEU A 119 -13.11 10.56 -1.09
CA LEU A 119 -13.48 10.80 0.29
C LEU A 119 -12.55 11.80 0.97
N ARG A 120 -11.23 11.72 0.72
CA ARG A 120 -10.24 12.69 1.24
C ARG A 120 -10.51 14.11 0.74
N LYS A 121 -10.85 14.28 -0.54
CA LYS A 121 -11.25 15.60 -1.09
C LYS A 121 -12.42 16.23 -0.31
N ARG A 122 -13.38 15.40 0.12
CA ARG A 122 -14.58 15.86 0.84
C ARG A 122 -14.38 15.98 2.35
N ARG A 123 -13.49 15.17 2.93
CA ARG A 123 -13.23 15.06 4.37
C ARG A 123 -11.72 14.99 4.63
N PRO A 124 -10.99 16.09 4.42
CA PRO A 124 -9.52 16.07 4.44
C PRO A 124 -8.90 16.01 5.84
N TYR A 125 -9.70 16.10 6.91
CA TYR A 125 -9.18 16.18 8.28
C TYR A 125 -9.45 14.91 9.07
N GLY A 126 -8.45 14.46 9.83
CA GLY A 126 -8.56 13.41 10.84
C GLY A 126 -8.78 14.01 12.22
N LEU A 127 -9.67 13.41 13.01
CA LEU A 127 -9.93 13.73 14.41
C LEU A 127 -9.52 12.55 15.30
N TYR A 128 -8.61 12.80 16.22
CA TYR A 128 -8.28 11.87 17.29
C TYR A 128 -9.32 11.97 18.41
N ARG A 129 -9.97 10.86 18.75
CA ARG A 129 -10.97 10.81 19.81
C ARG A 129 -10.61 9.73 20.83
N HIS A 130 -10.47 10.15 22.09
CA HIS A 130 -10.28 9.23 23.19
C HIS A 130 -11.55 8.39 23.43
N GLY A 131 -11.36 7.13 23.84
CA GLY A 131 -12.45 6.22 24.18
C GLY A 131 -12.95 6.38 25.62
N ASP A 132 -13.71 5.40 26.09
CA ASP A 132 -14.25 5.31 27.45
C ASP A 132 -13.32 4.47 28.38
N SER A 133 -12.01 4.68 28.29
CA SER A 133 -11.09 3.93 29.15
C SER A 133 -11.21 4.42 30.60
N ALA A 134 -11.47 3.52 31.54
CA ALA A 134 -11.51 3.86 32.98
C ALA A 134 -10.15 4.35 33.49
N ASN A 135 -9.06 3.83 32.93
CA ASN A 135 -7.68 4.25 33.20
C ASN A 135 -7.05 4.71 31.88
N PRO A 136 -7.27 5.97 31.47
CA PRO A 136 -6.76 6.47 30.21
C PRO A 136 -5.27 6.83 30.31
N ARG A 137 -4.51 6.58 29.22
CA ARG A 137 -3.12 7.03 29.13
C ARG A 137 -3.11 8.58 29.03
N PRO A 138 -2.32 9.31 29.83
CA PRO A 138 -2.32 10.78 29.83
C PRO A 138 -2.08 11.39 28.45
N GLN A 139 -1.15 10.82 27.66
CA GLN A 139 -0.88 11.27 26.29
C GLN A 139 -2.12 11.18 25.40
N HIS A 140 -2.91 10.10 25.52
CA HIS A 140 -4.11 9.90 24.71
C HIS A 140 -5.24 10.86 25.08
N LEU A 141 -5.31 11.29 26.34
CA LEU A 141 -6.21 12.36 26.77
C LEU A 141 -5.77 13.70 26.19
N ALA A 142 -4.46 13.99 26.21
CA ALA A 142 -3.92 15.22 25.63
C ALA A 142 -4.18 15.32 24.11
N TRP A 143 -4.23 14.20 23.41
CA TRP A 143 -4.58 14.16 21.98
C TRP A 143 -6.09 14.15 21.71
N ASN A 144 -6.94 14.05 22.72
CA ASN A 144 -8.38 14.00 22.52
C ASN A 144 -8.92 15.32 21.94
N GLY A 145 -9.56 15.25 20.77
CA GLY A 145 -10.02 16.44 20.06
C GLY A 145 -9.00 17.02 19.10
N LEU A 146 -7.79 16.46 19.01
CA LEU A 146 -6.78 16.87 18.04
C LEU A 146 -7.30 16.62 16.63
N VAL A 147 -7.39 17.69 15.84
CA VAL A 147 -7.73 17.65 14.43
C VAL A 147 -6.49 18.00 13.62
N LEU A 148 -6.12 17.14 12.69
CA LEU A 148 -5.00 17.34 11.77
C LEU A 148 -5.44 17.00 10.34
N PRO A 149 -4.80 17.55 9.29
CA PRO A 149 -4.92 17.00 7.95
C PRO A 149 -4.63 15.49 7.95
N LEU A 150 -5.32 14.72 7.11
CA LEU A 150 -5.11 13.27 7.02
C LEU A 150 -3.74 12.91 6.42
N GLU A 151 -3.13 13.83 5.68
CA GLU A 151 -1.77 13.71 5.15
C GLU A 151 -0.70 13.97 6.21
N ASP A 152 -1.07 14.47 7.40
CA ASP A 152 -0.09 14.81 8.44
C ASP A 152 0.72 13.56 8.85
N PRO A 153 2.08 13.62 8.81
CA PRO A 153 2.94 12.50 9.14
C PRO A 153 2.71 11.92 10.54
N TRP A 154 2.13 12.69 11.47
CA TRP A 154 1.78 12.22 12.81
C TRP A 154 0.91 10.97 12.79
N TRP A 155 -0.01 10.87 11.82
CA TRP A 155 -0.88 9.71 11.66
C TRP A 155 -0.16 8.42 11.28
N SER A 156 1.09 8.48 10.82
CA SER A 156 1.87 7.28 10.46
C SER A 156 2.13 6.37 11.66
N THR A 157 2.25 6.95 12.86
CA THR A 157 2.59 6.22 14.09
C THR A 157 1.52 6.36 15.18
N HIS A 158 0.61 7.34 15.07
CA HIS A 158 -0.40 7.63 16.09
C HIS A 158 -1.84 7.30 15.64
N SER A 159 -2.01 6.56 14.53
CA SER A 159 -3.35 6.10 14.16
C SER A 159 -3.83 5.02 15.14
N PRO A 160 -4.95 5.25 15.85
CA PRO A 160 -5.50 4.27 16.78
C PRO A 160 -5.73 2.91 16.11
N GLN A 161 -5.50 1.79 16.80
CA GLN A 161 -5.28 1.63 18.24
C GLN A 161 -3.81 1.84 18.61
N ASN A 162 -3.52 2.69 19.58
CA ASN A 162 -2.14 3.07 19.95
C ASN A 162 -1.52 2.21 21.08
N GLY A 163 -2.08 1.01 21.32
CA GLY A 163 -1.57 0.11 22.35
C GLY A 163 -2.59 -0.88 22.88
N TRP A 164 -2.12 -1.80 23.72
CA TRP A 164 -2.96 -2.86 24.29
C TRP A 164 -4.13 -2.25 25.08
N GLY A 165 -5.34 -2.74 24.81
CA GLY A 165 -6.57 -2.28 25.47
C GLY A 165 -6.98 -0.83 25.15
N CYS A 166 -6.26 -0.10 24.28
CA CYS A 166 -6.65 1.25 23.87
C CYS A 166 -8.00 1.22 23.12
N LYS A 167 -8.84 2.22 23.38
CA LYS A 167 -10.19 2.37 22.79
C LYS A 167 -10.34 3.67 21.99
N CYS A 168 -9.24 4.37 21.75
CA CYS A 168 -9.23 5.60 20.95
C CYS A 168 -9.63 5.29 19.50
N LYS A 169 -10.13 6.31 18.80
CA LYS A 169 -10.63 6.21 17.42
C LYS A 169 -10.13 7.40 16.61
N LYS A 170 -10.03 7.19 15.29
CA LYS A 170 -9.78 8.23 14.30
C LYS A 170 -11.01 8.39 13.40
N PHE A 171 -11.46 9.62 13.23
CA PHE A 171 -12.61 9.96 12.41
C PHE A 171 -12.22 10.93 11.30
N MET A 172 -12.89 10.88 10.14
CA MET A 172 -12.71 11.90 9.11
C MET A 172 -13.77 12.99 9.22
N LEU A 173 -13.34 14.23 9.10
CA LEU A 173 -14.16 15.43 9.18
C LEU A 173 -14.06 16.23 7.88
N SER A 174 -15.21 16.76 7.43
CA SER A 174 -15.27 17.85 6.45
C SER A 174 -15.17 19.21 7.16
N GLU A 175 -14.94 20.30 6.41
CA GLU A 175 -14.99 21.67 6.94
C GLU A 175 -16.29 21.96 7.71
N ARG A 176 -17.44 21.58 7.14
CA ARG A 176 -18.76 21.69 7.81
C ARG A 176 -18.84 20.93 9.13
N ASP A 177 -18.12 19.81 9.26
CA ASP A 177 -18.10 19.04 10.50
C ASP A 177 -17.27 19.75 11.58
N LEU A 178 -16.21 20.49 11.18
CA LEU A 178 -15.43 21.34 12.07
C LEU A 178 -16.28 22.48 12.61
N GLU A 179 -16.94 23.22 11.72
CA GLU A 179 -17.84 24.33 12.09
C GLU A 179 -18.95 23.87 13.04
N ARG A 180 -19.66 22.79 12.68
CA ARG A 180 -20.77 22.25 13.48
C ARG A 180 -20.33 21.78 14.86
N GLN A 181 -19.11 21.25 14.98
CA GLN A 181 -18.58 20.74 16.26
C GLN A 181 -17.73 21.77 17.01
N GLY A 182 -17.53 22.97 16.47
CA GLY A 182 -16.64 23.98 17.05
C GLY A 182 -15.17 23.53 17.12
N LEU A 183 -14.74 22.63 16.23
CA LEU A 183 -13.37 22.13 16.18
C LEU A 183 -12.52 23.02 15.28
N LYS A 184 -11.21 23.06 15.55
CA LYS A 184 -10.23 23.78 14.72
C LYS A 184 -9.12 22.82 14.32
N VAL A 185 -8.62 22.99 13.10
CA VAL A 185 -7.42 22.29 12.64
C VAL A 185 -6.23 22.78 13.49
N GLY A 186 -5.57 21.84 14.16
CA GLY A 186 -4.41 22.11 15.00
C GLY A 186 -3.09 21.84 14.27
N THR A 187 -2.00 21.97 15.01
CA THR A 187 -0.66 21.56 14.58
C THR A 187 -0.30 20.23 15.24
N ALA A 188 0.34 19.33 14.50
CA ALA A 188 0.80 18.07 15.07
C ALA A 188 1.77 18.32 16.24
N PRO A 189 1.59 17.63 17.39
CA PRO A 189 2.58 17.63 18.46
C PRO A 189 3.93 17.08 17.95
N ALA A 190 5.02 17.56 18.54
CA ALA A 190 6.33 16.99 18.29
C ALA A 190 6.35 15.50 18.69
N ILE A 191 6.89 14.65 17.82
CA ILE A 191 7.00 13.21 18.09
C ILE A 191 8.27 12.98 18.91
N GLU A 192 8.11 12.82 20.21
CA GLU A 192 9.17 12.38 21.10
C GLU A 192 9.25 10.87 21.13
N TYR A 193 10.46 10.32 21.09
CA TYR A 193 10.71 8.88 21.13
C TYR A 193 11.32 8.47 22.46
N GLU A 194 11.04 7.24 22.87
CA GLU A 194 11.65 6.57 24.00
C GLU A 194 12.07 5.14 23.65
N ASP A 195 13.09 4.66 24.34
CA ASP A 195 13.57 3.29 24.19
C ASP A 195 12.86 2.40 25.23
N GLN A 196 12.24 1.32 24.75
CA GLN A 196 11.57 0.33 25.59
C GLN A 196 12.16 -1.06 25.36
N VAL A 197 12.34 -1.82 26.45
CA VAL A 197 12.80 -3.21 26.39
C VAL A 197 11.60 -4.14 26.30
N ILE A 198 11.45 -4.81 25.14
CA ILE A 198 10.43 -5.83 24.90
C ILE A 198 11.02 -7.23 25.01
N GLY A 199 10.17 -8.25 25.04
CA GLY A 199 10.63 -9.64 24.87
C GLY A 199 11.35 -10.25 26.06
N LYS A 200 11.28 -9.66 27.27
CA LYS A 200 11.94 -10.18 28.48
C LYS A 200 11.67 -11.67 28.74
N ASN A 201 10.45 -12.12 28.43
CA ASN A 201 10.01 -13.52 28.58
C ASN A 201 9.89 -14.26 27.22
N SER A 202 10.47 -13.71 26.16
CA SER A 202 10.40 -14.30 24.81
C SER A 202 11.62 -15.18 24.53
N PRO A 203 11.49 -16.23 23.69
CA PRO A 203 12.59 -17.16 23.42
C PRO A 203 13.86 -16.51 22.86
N ASN A 204 13.72 -15.40 22.14
CA ASN A 204 14.86 -14.68 21.55
C ASN A 204 15.50 -13.67 22.52
N GLY A 205 15.03 -13.65 23.78
CA GLY A 205 15.51 -12.72 24.80
C GLY A 205 14.97 -11.29 24.64
N PRO A 206 15.33 -10.41 25.59
CA PRO A 206 14.94 -9.01 25.52
C PRO A 206 15.65 -8.26 24.39
N ARG A 207 14.95 -7.34 23.74
CA ARG A 207 15.54 -6.36 22.81
C ARG A 207 14.96 -4.98 23.04
N THR A 208 15.75 -3.96 22.75
CA THR A 208 15.32 -2.56 22.80
C THR A 208 14.66 -2.17 21.49
N VAL A 209 13.52 -1.50 21.59
CA VAL A 209 12.82 -0.87 20.46
C VAL A 209 12.59 0.60 20.78
N ARG A 210 12.61 1.43 19.75
CA ARG A 210 12.39 2.87 19.87
C ARG A 210 10.99 3.21 19.39
N VAL A 211 10.17 3.76 20.28
CA VAL A 211 8.74 4.00 20.01
C VAL A 211 8.36 5.44 20.37
N PRO A 212 7.36 6.04 19.71
CA PRO A 212 6.82 7.33 20.14
C PRO A 212 6.25 7.26 21.55
N LYS A 213 6.50 8.28 22.37
CA LYS A 213 5.96 8.36 23.73
C LYS A 213 4.43 8.28 23.72
N GLY A 214 3.89 7.40 24.56
CA GLY A 214 2.46 7.15 24.65
C GLY A 214 1.91 6.14 23.65
N ILE A 215 2.74 5.54 22.80
CA ILE A 215 2.39 4.41 21.95
C ILE A 215 3.04 3.15 22.52
N ASP A 216 2.27 2.08 22.70
CA ASP A 216 2.84 0.81 23.16
C ASP A 216 3.66 0.16 22.02
N PRO A 217 4.78 -0.53 22.32
CA PRO A 217 5.54 -1.28 21.31
C PRO A 217 4.72 -2.28 20.52
N GLY A 218 4.88 -2.24 19.19
CA GLY A 218 4.15 -3.03 18.21
C GLY A 218 2.86 -2.35 17.70
N PHE A 219 2.57 -1.12 18.11
CA PHE A 219 1.39 -0.33 17.67
C PHE A 219 1.77 0.98 16.98
N GLU A 220 3.06 1.27 16.82
CA GLU A 220 3.63 2.47 16.19
C GLU A 220 3.55 2.45 14.65
N TYR A 221 2.41 2.05 14.10
CA TYR A 221 2.12 2.02 12.67
C TYR A 221 0.64 2.26 12.42
N ALA A 222 0.29 2.76 11.24
CA ALA A 222 -1.10 2.81 10.79
C ALA A 222 -1.52 1.43 10.24
N PRO A 223 -2.55 0.77 10.80
CA PRO A 223 -2.98 -0.55 10.35
C PRO A 223 -3.35 -0.60 8.87
N GLY A 224 -2.90 -1.63 8.16
CA GLY A 224 -3.13 -1.84 6.73
C GLY A 224 -2.21 -1.06 5.80
N ARG A 225 -1.46 -0.07 6.30
CA ARG A 225 -0.60 0.78 5.47
C ARG A 225 0.51 -0.01 4.77
N SER A 226 1.14 -0.95 5.46
CA SER A 226 2.26 -1.71 4.90
C SER A 226 1.84 -2.65 3.76
N ARG A 227 0.57 -3.09 3.75
CA ARG A 227 0.03 -3.88 2.63
C ARG A 227 0.11 -3.15 1.30
N LEU A 228 -0.12 -1.85 1.33
CA LEU A 228 -0.02 -1.04 0.13
C LEU A 228 1.44 -0.80 -0.23
N SER A 229 2.30 -0.44 0.74
CA SER A 229 3.74 -0.22 0.49
C SER A 229 4.42 -1.43 -0.14
N ASP A 230 4.17 -2.64 0.37
CA ASP A 230 4.79 -3.86 -0.18
C ASP A 230 4.14 -4.30 -1.51
N ALA A 231 2.93 -3.82 -1.82
CA ALA A 231 2.26 -4.05 -3.10
C ALA A 231 2.68 -3.04 -4.19
N VAL A 232 3.42 -1.99 -3.83
CA VAL A 232 4.04 -1.10 -4.82
C VAL A 232 5.08 -1.90 -5.60
N PRO A 233 4.96 -2.00 -6.94
CA PRO A 233 5.89 -2.79 -7.72
C PRO A 233 7.29 -2.16 -7.60
N PRO A 234 8.31 -2.92 -7.18
CA PRO A 234 9.65 -2.35 -7.03
C PRO A 234 10.23 -1.98 -8.39
N LEU A 235 11.15 -1.01 -8.41
CA LEU A 235 11.95 -0.75 -9.62
C LEU A 235 12.70 -2.02 -10.03
N ARG A 236 12.53 -2.46 -11.28
CA ARG A 236 13.22 -3.63 -11.79
C ARG A 236 14.72 -3.39 -11.84
N GLY A 237 15.45 -4.23 -11.11
CA GLY A 237 16.92 -4.26 -11.12
C GLY A 237 17.51 -5.18 -12.18
N TYR A 238 16.67 -6.00 -12.81
CA TYR A 238 17.04 -7.03 -13.77
C TYR A 238 16.11 -6.89 -14.99
N ASP A 239 16.65 -7.04 -16.20
CA ASP A 239 15.86 -7.01 -17.44
C ASP A 239 14.98 -5.75 -17.61
N PRO A 240 15.61 -4.56 -17.66
CA PRO A 240 14.92 -3.29 -17.89
C PRO A 240 14.31 -3.23 -19.30
N LEU A 241 13.42 -2.27 -19.52
CA LEU A 241 12.93 -1.94 -20.86
C LEU A 241 14.13 -1.71 -21.81
N PRO A 242 14.06 -2.21 -23.05
CA PRO A 242 15.15 -2.01 -24.00
C PRO A 242 15.34 -0.51 -24.24
N GLU A 243 16.57 -0.04 -24.14
CA GLU A 243 16.92 1.25 -24.72
C GLU A 243 16.71 1.18 -26.24
N PRO A 244 16.36 2.29 -26.93
CA PRO A 244 16.19 2.35 -28.38
C PRO A 244 17.56 2.30 -29.11
N THR A 245 18.39 1.30 -28.79
CA THR A 245 19.70 1.05 -29.38
C THR A 245 19.65 -0.26 -30.16
N PRO A 246 20.10 -0.30 -31.43
CA PRO A 246 20.10 -1.52 -32.23
C PRO A 246 20.83 -2.68 -31.52
N GLY A 247 20.19 -3.86 -31.48
CA GLY A 247 20.80 -5.09 -30.93
C GLY A 247 20.76 -5.24 -29.40
N ALA A 248 20.12 -4.32 -28.66
CA ALA A 248 19.91 -4.49 -27.22
C ALA A 248 18.98 -5.68 -26.93
N LYS A 249 19.46 -6.65 -26.16
CA LYS A 249 18.65 -7.80 -25.72
C LYS A 249 17.73 -7.36 -24.57
N SER A 250 16.43 -7.60 -24.73
CA SER A 250 15.46 -7.46 -23.65
C SER A 250 14.41 -8.57 -23.72
N SER A 251 13.75 -8.83 -22.60
CA SER A 251 12.49 -9.58 -22.49
C SER A 251 11.41 -9.20 -23.51
N ALA A 252 11.28 -7.93 -23.88
CA ALA A 252 10.34 -7.51 -24.92
C ALA A 252 10.63 -8.22 -26.26
N THR A 253 11.90 -8.58 -26.51
CA THR A 253 12.34 -9.38 -27.67
C THR A 253 12.51 -10.88 -27.38
N ALA A 254 12.32 -11.31 -26.12
CA ALA A 254 12.46 -12.70 -25.72
C ALA A 254 11.29 -13.58 -26.20
N ALA A 255 11.44 -14.90 -25.97
CA ALA A 255 10.37 -15.85 -26.16
C ALA A 255 9.16 -15.45 -25.31
N GLY A 256 8.00 -15.39 -25.94
CA GLY A 256 6.79 -14.91 -25.31
C GLY A 256 5.58 -15.12 -26.22
N LEU A 257 4.39 -15.02 -25.64
CA LEU A 257 3.12 -15.21 -26.33
C LEU A 257 2.01 -14.30 -25.76
N PRO A 258 1.01 -13.95 -26.56
CA PRO A 258 0.98 -14.08 -28.02
C PRO A 258 1.92 -13.06 -28.69
N ASN A 259 2.34 -13.31 -29.94
CA ASN A 259 3.21 -12.39 -30.71
C ASN A 259 2.43 -11.62 -31.78
N ARG A 260 1.21 -11.18 -31.46
CA ARG A 260 0.41 -10.37 -32.38
C ARG A 260 1.01 -8.98 -32.47
N ARG A 261 1.22 -8.51 -33.70
CA ARG A 261 1.78 -7.21 -34.06
C ARG A 261 0.69 -6.15 -34.22
N PRO A 262 1.02 -4.85 -34.15
CA PRO A 262 0.02 -3.81 -34.33
C PRO A 262 -0.47 -3.78 -35.78
N GLN A 263 -1.79 -3.61 -35.97
CA GLN A 263 -2.41 -3.49 -37.30
C GLN A 263 -2.45 -2.05 -37.82
N ALA A 264 -2.10 -1.08 -36.99
CA ALA A 264 -2.17 0.35 -37.30
C ALA A 264 -0.98 1.09 -36.67
N PRO A 265 -0.57 2.25 -37.22
CA PRO A 265 0.43 3.10 -36.57
C PRO A 265 -0.03 3.55 -35.19
N LEU A 266 0.89 4.00 -34.34
CA LEU A 266 0.50 4.61 -33.06
C LEU A 266 -0.43 5.81 -33.31
N PRO A 267 -1.35 6.11 -32.38
CA PRO A 267 -2.06 7.38 -32.38
C PRO A 267 -1.07 8.57 -32.48
N PRO A 268 -1.47 9.68 -33.12
CA PRO A 268 -0.60 10.85 -33.27
C PRO A 268 -0.24 11.45 -31.91
N ALA A 269 0.95 12.03 -31.79
CA ALA A 269 1.40 12.65 -30.54
C ALA A 269 0.40 13.70 -30.04
N ARG A 270 0.13 13.69 -28.73
CA ARG A 270 -0.75 14.68 -28.09
C ARG A 270 0.05 15.85 -27.56
N LYS A 271 -0.54 17.04 -27.53
CA LYS A 271 0.08 18.22 -26.91
C LYS A 271 0.28 17.98 -25.41
N ALA A 272 1.47 18.30 -24.91
CA ALA A 272 1.80 18.36 -23.50
C ALA A 272 2.37 19.74 -23.16
N SER A 273 2.01 20.25 -21.98
CA SER A 273 2.58 21.49 -21.45
C SER A 273 4.08 21.33 -21.19
N ALA A 274 4.83 22.43 -21.33
CA ALA A 274 6.24 22.48 -20.93
C ALA A 274 6.43 22.14 -19.44
N GLU A 275 5.41 22.35 -18.61
CA GLU A 275 5.42 22.02 -17.17
C GLU A 275 5.47 20.51 -16.88
N ARG A 276 5.17 19.66 -17.87
CA ARG A 276 5.38 18.20 -17.76
C ARG A 276 6.86 17.83 -17.82
N MET A 277 7.73 18.77 -18.22
CA MET A 277 9.17 18.65 -18.08
C MET A 277 9.59 19.28 -16.76
N LEU A 278 9.94 18.44 -15.78
CA LEU A 278 10.36 18.90 -14.47
C LEU A 278 11.68 19.71 -14.57
N PRO A 279 11.87 20.71 -13.68
CA PRO A 279 13.11 21.47 -13.59
C PRO A 279 14.32 20.57 -13.35
N ALA A 280 15.46 20.89 -13.95
CA ALA A 280 16.72 20.24 -13.62
C ALA A 280 17.17 20.59 -12.19
N GLY A 281 18.02 19.74 -11.60
CA GLY A 281 18.66 20.01 -10.30
C GLY A 281 17.78 19.81 -9.06
N LEU A 282 16.54 19.31 -9.20
CA LEU A 282 15.74 18.87 -8.06
C LEU A 282 16.37 17.64 -7.38
N SER A 283 16.09 17.44 -6.10
CA SER A 283 16.46 16.20 -5.40
C SER A 283 15.57 15.03 -5.83
N ASP A 284 16.05 13.81 -5.63
CA ASP A 284 15.26 12.59 -5.88
C ASP A 284 13.93 12.61 -5.11
N GLU A 285 13.93 13.06 -3.86
CA GLU A 285 12.71 13.23 -3.06
C GLU A 285 11.71 14.17 -3.72
N GLN A 286 12.18 15.28 -4.29
CA GLN A 286 11.32 16.26 -4.95
C GLN A 286 10.75 15.71 -6.27
N TYR A 287 11.57 15.03 -7.07
CA TYR A 287 11.10 14.38 -8.29
C TYR A 287 10.05 13.29 -8.00
N MET A 288 10.35 12.41 -7.04
CA MET A 288 9.42 11.37 -6.59
C MET A 288 8.12 11.97 -6.07
N ALA A 289 8.17 12.97 -5.19
CA ALA A 289 6.97 13.57 -4.61
C ALA A 289 6.04 14.15 -5.68
N ARG A 290 6.61 14.78 -6.73
CA ARG A 290 5.83 15.28 -7.88
C ARG A 290 5.18 14.17 -8.69
N PHE A 291 5.88 13.06 -8.91
CA PHE A 291 5.29 11.88 -9.57
C PHE A 291 4.16 11.28 -8.73
N LEU A 292 4.37 11.05 -7.43
CA LEU A 292 3.37 10.45 -6.54
C LEU A 292 2.10 11.30 -6.45
N ALA A 293 2.25 12.63 -6.43
CA ALA A 293 1.14 13.56 -6.41
C ALA A 293 0.18 13.42 -7.62
N GLU A 294 0.66 12.97 -8.78
CA GLU A 294 -0.18 12.70 -9.95
C GLU A 294 -1.26 11.64 -9.72
N PHE A 295 -1.04 10.79 -8.72
CA PHE A 295 -1.89 9.66 -8.35
C PHE A 295 -2.54 9.83 -6.97
N GLY A 296 -2.32 10.97 -6.31
CA GLY A 296 -2.78 11.20 -4.93
C GLY A 296 -2.00 10.41 -3.87
N ALA A 297 -0.82 9.88 -4.22
CA ALA A 297 0.10 9.24 -3.28
C ALA A 297 1.06 10.26 -2.65
N THR A 298 1.62 9.92 -1.49
CA THR A 298 2.73 10.65 -0.85
C THR A 298 3.91 9.69 -0.60
N PRO A 299 5.11 10.19 -0.29
CA PRO A 299 6.26 9.33 0.02
C PRO A 299 5.99 8.34 1.16
N GLU A 300 5.08 8.68 2.07
CA GLU A 300 4.71 7.86 3.20
C GLU A 300 3.43 7.07 2.94
N ALA A 301 2.56 7.50 2.03
CA ALA A 301 1.24 6.91 1.80
C ALA A 301 1.03 6.53 0.33
N PRO A 302 1.20 5.25 -0.02
CA PRO A 302 0.90 4.76 -1.36
C PRO A 302 -0.59 4.89 -1.71
N ALA A 303 -0.90 4.99 -2.99
CA ALA A 303 -2.26 5.05 -3.51
C ALA A 303 -2.50 3.94 -4.54
N VAL A 304 -3.72 3.38 -4.57
CA VAL A 304 -4.13 2.45 -5.62
C VAL A 304 -4.64 3.25 -6.81
N PHE A 305 -3.97 3.13 -7.95
CA PHE A 305 -4.39 3.70 -9.22
C PHE A 305 -5.08 2.62 -10.07
N LYS A 306 -6.25 2.92 -10.63
CA LYS A 306 -6.92 2.05 -11.61
C LYS A 306 -6.68 2.59 -13.02
N ASP A 307 -6.15 1.74 -13.91
CA ASP A 307 -5.86 2.10 -15.29
C ASP A 307 -7.13 2.22 -16.16
N VAL A 308 -6.95 2.61 -17.43
CA VAL A 308 -8.04 2.77 -18.41
C VAL A 308 -8.80 1.48 -18.73
N THR A 309 -8.29 0.32 -18.30
CA THR A 309 -8.93 -1.00 -18.44
C THR A 309 -9.52 -1.51 -17.12
N GLY A 310 -9.34 -0.78 -16.01
CA GLY A 310 -9.79 -1.13 -14.67
C GLY A 310 -8.79 -1.95 -13.84
N ASP A 311 -7.61 -2.26 -14.38
CA ASP A 311 -6.56 -2.98 -13.65
C ASP A 311 -5.87 -2.06 -12.64
N ALA A 312 -5.40 -2.61 -11.51
CA ALA A 312 -4.89 -1.81 -10.40
C ALA A 312 -3.36 -1.83 -10.33
N VAL A 313 -2.74 -0.67 -10.15
CA VAL A 313 -1.32 -0.50 -9.86
C VAL A 313 -1.19 0.30 -8.57
N VAL A 314 -0.42 -0.20 -7.60
CA VAL A 314 -0.14 0.55 -6.38
C VAL A 314 1.03 1.50 -6.63
N ILE A 315 0.82 2.79 -6.39
CA ILE A 315 1.77 3.86 -6.64
C ILE A 315 2.31 4.35 -5.29
N GLY A 316 3.62 4.23 -5.08
CA GLY A 316 4.26 4.63 -3.84
C GLY A 316 5.77 4.83 -3.97
N ARG A 317 6.42 5.18 -2.86
CA ARG A 317 7.86 5.47 -2.78
C ARG A 317 8.73 4.33 -3.29
N GLU A 318 8.27 3.10 -3.12
CA GLU A 318 8.98 1.88 -3.47
C GLU A 318 9.19 1.75 -4.99
N LEU A 319 8.37 2.43 -5.82
CA LEU A 319 8.63 2.58 -7.26
C LEU A 319 10.02 3.18 -7.52
N PHE A 320 10.49 4.05 -6.63
CA PHE A 320 11.74 4.77 -6.79
C PHE A 320 12.83 4.25 -5.86
N THR A 321 12.59 3.16 -5.12
CA THR A 321 13.53 2.67 -4.11
C THR A 321 14.30 1.47 -4.64
N GLN A 322 15.62 1.54 -4.56
CA GLN A 322 16.45 0.38 -4.90
C GLN A 322 16.37 -0.67 -3.79
N ALA A 323 15.76 -1.83 -4.09
CA ALA A 323 15.48 -2.87 -3.11
C ALA A 323 16.68 -3.31 -2.24
N LYS A 324 17.92 -3.30 -2.78
CA LYS A 324 19.12 -3.72 -2.03
C LYS A 324 19.67 -2.65 -1.07
N THR A 325 19.49 -1.37 -1.38
CA THR A 325 20.15 -0.28 -0.64
C THR A 325 19.17 0.63 0.08
N GLY A 326 17.87 0.55 -0.23
CA GLY A 326 16.85 1.46 0.29
C GLY A 326 16.99 2.90 -0.22
N LYS A 327 17.95 3.17 -1.10
CA LYS A 327 18.18 4.51 -1.65
C LYS A 327 17.15 4.82 -2.74
N LEU A 328 16.72 6.08 -2.79
CA LEU A 328 15.98 6.56 -3.95
C LEU A 328 16.86 6.50 -5.19
N LYS A 329 16.21 6.16 -6.30
CA LYS A 329 16.78 6.10 -7.64
C LYS A 329 15.70 6.55 -8.60
N VAL A 330 15.62 7.86 -8.79
CA VAL A 330 14.57 8.46 -9.62
C VAL A 330 14.99 8.62 -11.09
N GLY A 331 16.29 8.54 -11.39
CA GLY A 331 16.78 8.42 -12.76
C GLY A 331 18.29 8.25 -12.88
N LYS A 332 18.73 7.72 -14.01
CA LYS A 332 20.06 8.05 -14.57
C LYS A 332 20.02 9.53 -15.02
N PRO A 333 21.16 10.23 -15.17
CA PRO A 333 21.17 11.61 -15.65
C PRO A 333 20.38 11.73 -16.96
N GLY A 334 19.35 12.59 -17.01
CA GLY A 334 18.60 12.93 -18.23
C GLY A 334 17.18 12.35 -18.37
N HIS A 335 16.70 11.52 -17.45
CA HIS A 335 15.31 10.98 -17.49
C HIS A 335 14.41 11.42 -16.33
N SER A 336 14.98 12.07 -15.31
CA SER A 336 14.23 12.55 -14.15
C SER A 336 13.30 13.72 -14.47
N ARG A 337 13.59 14.47 -15.53
CA ARG A 337 12.77 15.61 -15.95
C ARG A 337 11.45 15.15 -16.58
N GLU A 338 11.47 13.96 -17.17
CA GLU A 338 10.42 13.39 -18.00
C GLU A 338 9.43 12.51 -17.21
N LEU A 339 9.60 12.40 -15.89
CA LEU A 339 8.78 11.51 -15.04
C LEU A 339 7.28 11.76 -15.16
N LEU A 340 6.88 13.00 -15.33
CA LEU A 340 5.46 13.34 -15.46
C LEU A 340 4.87 12.84 -16.79
N LEU A 341 5.69 12.66 -17.82
CA LEU A 341 5.27 12.01 -19.08
C LEU A 341 5.05 10.50 -18.87
N LEU A 342 5.83 9.85 -18.00
CA LEU A 342 5.56 8.46 -17.59
C LEU A 342 4.26 8.36 -16.78
N ALA A 343 4.01 9.29 -15.88
CA ALA A 343 2.74 9.37 -15.16
C ALA A 343 1.55 9.54 -16.13
N ASP A 344 1.69 10.39 -17.15
CA ASP A 344 0.68 10.59 -18.18
C ASP A 344 0.45 9.34 -19.04
N ALA A 345 1.50 8.58 -19.35
CA ALA A 345 1.41 7.33 -20.08
C ALA A 345 0.61 6.29 -19.29
N LEU A 346 0.81 6.20 -17.97
CA LEU A 346 0.03 5.31 -17.11
C LEU A 346 -1.43 5.80 -16.95
N LYS A 347 -1.64 7.11 -16.76
CA LYS A 347 -2.98 7.71 -16.54
C LYS A 347 -3.86 7.68 -17.77
N SER A 348 -3.27 7.89 -18.94
CA SER A 348 -4.02 8.09 -20.18
C SER A 348 -3.19 7.62 -21.39
N PRO A 349 -2.93 6.32 -21.53
CA PRO A 349 -2.08 5.79 -22.59
C PRO A 349 -2.63 6.08 -24.00
N ASP A 350 -1.76 5.99 -25.02
CA ASP A 350 -2.18 5.82 -26.42
C ASP A 350 -2.59 4.38 -26.71
N GLU A 351 -1.83 3.42 -26.18
CA GLU A 351 -2.15 1.99 -26.25
C GLU A 351 -1.73 1.29 -24.95
N VAL A 352 -2.47 0.23 -24.59
CA VAL A 352 -2.10 -0.72 -23.53
C VAL A 352 -1.89 -2.09 -24.17
N TRP A 353 -0.71 -2.67 -23.96
CA TRP A 353 -0.34 -3.99 -24.47
C TRP A 353 0.01 -4.93 -23.32
N VAL A 354 -0.40 -6.19 -23.44
CA VAL A 354 -0.08 -7.24 -22.48
C VAL A 354 0.54 -8.44 -23.18
N ARG A 355 1.61 -8.98 -22.60
CA ARG A 355 2.32 -10.16 -23.13
C ARG A 355 2.90 -11.02 -22.01
N LEU A 356 2.86 -12.34 -22.22
CA LEU A 356 3.63 -13.31 -21.43
C LEU A 356 5.06 -13.34 -21.98
N GLU A 357 6.05 -13.12 -21.12
CA GLU A 357 7.46 -13.03 -21.49
C GLU A 357 8.31 -13.96 -20.64
N TRP A 358 9.24 -14.67 -21.28
CA TRP A 358 10.19 -15.50 -20.56
C TRP A 358 11.32 -14.64 -19.99
N MET A 359 11.42 -14.65 -18.67
CA MET A 359 12.42 -13.90 -17.93
C MET A 359 13.61 -14.79 -17.61
N TYR A 360 14.64 -14.75 -18.46
CA TYR A 360 15.82 -15.61 -18.34
C TYR A 360 16.57 -15.47 -17.01
N ALA A 361 16.67 -14.25 -16.47
CA ALA A 361 17.37 -14.00 -15.21
C ALA A 361 16.76 -14.74 -14.00
N GLN A 362 15.47 -15.11 -14.08
CA GLN A 362 14.75 -15.80 -13.02
C GLN A 362 14.22 -17.18 -13.42
N ASN A 363 14.47 -17.62 -14.66
CA ASN A 363 13.94 -18.86 -15.23
C ASN A 363 12.42 -19.03 -15.01
N LYS A 364 11.65 -17.95 -15.21
CA LYS A 364 10.20 -17.96 -15.07
C LYS A 364 9.54 -17.15 -16.18
N ALA A 365 8.29 -17.48 -16.51
CA ALA A 365 7.46 -16.64 -17.35
C ALA A 365 6.76 -15.57 -16.48
N VAL A 366 6.67 -14.35 -16.99
CA VAL A 366 5.98 -13.22 -16.34
C VAL A 366 5.00 -12.57 -17.30
N VAL A 367 3.87 -12.09 -16.79
CA VAL A 367 2.95 -11.27 -17.58
C VAL A 367 3.31 -9.81 -17.37
N ARG A 368 3.46 -9.07 -18.46
CA ARG A 368 3.79 -7.64 -18.41
C ARG A 368 2.79 -6.83 -19.19
N ARG A 369 2.50 -5.66 -18.63
CA ARG A 369 1.58 -4.65 -19.16
C ARG A 369 2.36 -3.40 -19.48
N ARG A 370 2.27 -2.95 -20.74
CA ARG A 370 2.96 -1.77 -21.28
C ARG A 370 1.95 -0.69 -21.60
N TYR A 371 2.20 0.50 -21.07
CA TYR A 371 1.48 1.73 -21.36
C TYR A 371 2.37 2.60 -22.23
N ILE A 372 1.91 2.90 -23.43
CA ILE A 372 2.70 3.62 -24.43
C ILE A 372 2.01 4.94 -24.73
N SER A 373 2.75 6.05 -24.78
CA SER A 373 2.23 7.36 -25.17
C SER A 373 3.23 8.22 -25.92
N ARG A 374 2.73 9.04 -26.84
CA ARG A 374 3.51 10.05 -27.57
C ARG A 374 3.06 11.47 -27.22
N PHE A 375 4.02 12.37 -27.03
CA PHE A 375 3.76 13.74 -26.63
C PHE A 375 4.52 14.75 -27.48
N ASP A 376 3.82 15.74 -28.00
CA ASP A 376 4.38 16.99 -28.51
C ASP A 376 4.53 17.95 -27.32
N VAL A 377 5.71 17.98 -26.72
CA VAL A 377 5.99 18.81 -25.54
C VAL A 377 6.30 20.24 -25.98
N ALA A 378 5.58 21.22 -25.42
CA ALA A 378 5.82 22.62 -25.73
C ALA A 378 7.27 23.02 -25.38
N GLY A 379 7.98 23.62 -26.34
CA GLY A 379 9.38 24.03 -26.20
C GLY A 379 10.41 22.97 -26.62
N GLU A 380 9.99 21.73 -26.84
CA GLU A 380 10.86 20.67 -27.36
C GLU A 380 10.68 20.52 -28.88
N PRO A 381 11.76 20.35 -29.66
CA PRO A 381 11.69 20.31 -31.11
C PRO A 381 11.13 19.00 -31.65
N LEU A 382 11.12 17.94 -30.85
CA LEU A 382 10.80 16.58 -31.25
C LEU A 382 9.82 15.93 -30.27
N PRO A 383 8.92 15.05 -30.74
CA PRO A 383 7.99 14.38 -29.86
C PRO A 383 8.70 13.41 -28.90
N ALA A 384 8.19 13.32 -27.69
CA ALA A 384 8.59 12.35 -26.68
C ALA A 384 7.75 11.06 -26.82
N LEU A 385 8.39 9.92 -26.62
CA LEU A 385 7.75 8.63 -26.37
C LEU A 385 7.99 8.28 -24.90
N ALA A 386 6.90 8.04 -24.16
CA ALA A 386 6.96 7.57 -22.78
C ALA A 386 6.33 6.17 -22.69
N VAL A 387 7.04 5.24 -22.06
CA VAL A 387 6.62 3.85 -21.88
C VAL A 387 6.74 3.49 -20.42
N PHE A 388 5.63 3.10 -19.80
CA PHE A 388 5.58 2.55 -18.46
C PHE A 388 5.27 1.06 -18.57
N GLU A 389 6.05 0.19 -17.92
CA GLU A 389 5.82 -1.25 -17.91
C GLU A 389 5.74 -1.76 -16.48
N VAL A 390 4.75 -2.62 -16.21
CA VAL A 390 4.55 -3.26 -14.91
C VAL A 390 4.16 -4.72 -15.05
N GLY A 391 4.61 -5.54 -14.10
CA GLY A 391 4.23 -6.94 -13.93
C GLY A 391 4.55 -7.42 -12.52
N ASP A 392 4.34 -8.70 -12.25
CA ASP A 392 4.61 -9.32 -10.94
C ASP A 392 6.10 -9.29 -10.55
N ASP A 393 6.99 -8.98 -11.50
CA ASP A 393 8.42 -8.81 -11.30
C ASP A 393 8.84 -7.35 -11.03
N GLY A 394 7.89 -6.42 -10.93
CA GLY A 394 8.11 -5.01 -10.64
C GLY A 394 7.72 -4.10 -11.81
N TRP A 395 8.25 -2.88 -11.80
CA TRP A 395 8.02 -1.91 -12.87
C TRP A 395 9.32 -1.41 -13.50
N ASP A 396 9.21 -0.84 -14.70
CA ASP A 396 10.26 0.00 -15.29
C ASP A 396 9.64 1.06 -16.21
N GLY A 397 10.40 2.09 -16.54
CA GLY A 397 9.94 3.16 -17.41
C GLY A 397 11.06 3.76 -18.24
N ILE A 398 10.74 4.13 -19.48
CA ILE A 398 11.64 4.85 -20.37
C ILE A 398 10.90 6.02 -21.01
N THR A 399 11.57 7.17 -21.03
CA THR A 399 11.16 8.31 -21.85
C THR A 399 12.30 8.66 -22.80
N THR A 400 12.00 8.76 -24.09
CA THR A 400 12.97 9.10 -25.13
C THR A 400 12.36 10.10 -26.11
N PHE A 401 13.18 10.97 -26.69
CA PHE A 401 12.76 11.91 -27.73
C PHE A 401 13.13 11.37 -29.11
N ALA A 402 12.43 11.82 -30.16
CA ALA A 402 12.80 11.46 -31.53
C ALA A 402 14.25 11.89 -31.85
N PRO A 403 14.96 11.24 -32.81
CA PRO A 403 14.48 10.21 -33.73
C PRO A 403 14.31 8.82 -33.11
N ASN A 404 14.87 8.56 -31.92
CA ASN A 404 14.80 7.25 -31.26
C ASN A 404 13.34 6.85 -30.90
N ALA A 405 12.50 7.82 -30.57
CA ALA A 405 11.06 7.64 -30.34
C ALA A 405 10.27 7.16 -31.58
N ASP A 406 10.77 7.43 -32.80
CA ASP A 406 10.12 7.08 -34.06
C ASP A 406 10.71 5.84 -34.73
N ASN A 407 11.67 5.17 -34.08
CA ASN A 407 12.27 3.95 -34.60
C ASN A 407 11.20 2.84 -34.75
N PRO A 408 10.88 2.39 -35.98
CA PRO A 408 9.81 1.41 -36.20
C PRO A 408 10.08 0.06 -35.54
N GLU A 409 11.33 -0.43 -35.58
CA GLU A 409 11.71 -1.70 -34.97
C GLU A 409 11.53 -1.65 -33.45
N TYR A 410 11.92 -0.53 -32.83
CA TYR A 410 11.74 -0.31 -31.40
C TYR A 410 10.24 -0.26 -31.02
N LEU A 411 9.45 0.52 -31.76
CA LEU A 411 8.01 0.62 -31.51
C LEU A 411 7.29 -0.71 -31.71
N GLU A 412 7.70 -1.54 -32.66
CA GLU A 412 7.13 -2.87 -32.85
C GLU A 412 7.43 -3.82 -31.68
N GLN A 413 8.63 -3.74 -31.09
CA GLN A 413 8.99 -4.54 -29.91
C GLN A 413 8.13 -4.19 -28.69
N LEU A 414 7.81 -2.91 -28.53
CA LEU A 414 6.96 -2.43 -27.44
C LEU A 414 5.48 -2.79 -27.64
N ARG A 415 5.04 -2.93 -28.91
CA ARG A 415 3.64 -3.12 -29.32
C ARG A 415 3.36 -4.57 -29.73
N LEU A 416 3.84 -5.52 -28.94
CA LEU A 416 3.73 -6.95 -29.21
C LEU A 416 2.88 -7.61 -28.12
N GLY A 417 1.86 -8.37 -28.49
CA GLY A 417 0.98 -9.03 -27.51
C GLY A 417 -0.51 -8.88 -27.79
N VAL A 418 -1.31 -8.83 -26.73
CA VAL A 418 -2.73 -8.46 -26.80
C VAL A 418 -2.85 -6.97 -26.52
N ARG A 419 -3.41 -6.20 -27.45
CA ARG A 419 -3.79 -4.81 -27.21
C ARG A 419 -5.09 -4.76 -26.45
N LEU A 420 -5.06 -4.24 -25.23
CA LEU A 420 -6.25 -4.12 -24.36
C LEU A 420 -6.95 -2.77 -24.52
N TYR A 421 -6.21 -1.75 -24.96
CA TYR A 421 -6.75 -0.40 -25.12
C TYR A 421 -6.03 0.33 -26.25
N ARG A 422 -6.77 1.20 -26.94
CA ARG A 422 -6.23 2.20 -27.87
C ARG A 422 -7.04 3.49 -27.76
N ARG A 423 -6.36 4.63 -27.66
CA ARG A 423 -6.99 5.94 -27.64
C ARG A 423 -7.80 6.18 -28.92
N GLY A 424 -9.05 6.60 -28.75
CA GLY A 424 -9.96 6.93 -29.84
C GLY A 424 -10.58 5.72 -30.55
N GLN A 425 -10.50 4.52 -29.95
CA GLN A 425 -11.21 3.32 -30.41
C GLN A 425 -12.28 2.88 -29.42
#